data_AF-A0A2D1ISL4-F1
#
_entry.id   AF-A0A2D1ISL4-F1
#
_cell.length_a   1.000
_cell.length_b   1.000
_cell.length_c   1.000
_cell.angle_alpha   90.00
_cell.angle_beta   90.00
_cell.angle_gamma   90.00
#
_symmetry.space_group_name_H-M   'P 1'
#
loop_
_entity.id
_entity.type
_entity.pdbx_description
1 polymer ?
#
loop_
_entity_poly.entity_id
_entity_poly.type
_entity_poly.pdbx_seq_one_letter_code
_entity_poly.pdbx_strand_id
1 'polypeptide(L)'
;MEKNKLWAVNIPEEPDSEEILYPIPSKELGEQLVERLRQEAMQVFEGCIGECIAESITLEEWNGSEFEHMEYLISNLSWWDETTFLDGGVA
;
A
#
# COMPACT_ATOMS: atom_id res chain seq x y z
N MET A 1 1.86 9.80 25.95
CA MET A 1 2.59 9.84 24.68
C MET A 1 2.25 8.56 23.97
N GLU A 2 1.44 8.63 22.91
CA GLU A 2 1.24 7.49 22.04
C GLU A 2 2.64 7.05 21.57
N LYS A 3 2.99 5.78 21.78
CA LYS A 3 4.19 5.21 21.16
C LYS A 3 4.09 5.53 19.68
N ASN A 4 5.14 6.08 19.07
CA ASN A 4 5.15 6.41 17.64
C ASN A 4 4.74 5.16 16.86
N LYS A 5 3.46 5.10 16.46
CA LYS A 5 2.96 4.00 15.66
C LYS A 5 3.61 4.10 14.29
N LEU A 6 4.19 3.00 13.86
CA LEU A 6 4.68 2.86 12.51
C LEU A 6 3.54 2.33 11.64
N TRP A 7 3.54 2.74 10.38
CA TRP A 7 2.45 2.50 9.45
C TRP A 7 2.95 1.77 8.22
N ALA A 8 2.09 0.96 7.64
CA ALA A 8 2.32 0.30 6.36
C ALA A 8 1.00 0.18 5.60
N VAL A 9 1.08 0.19 4.26
CA VAL A 9 -0.07 -0.10 3.40
C VAL A 9 -0.03 -1.58 3.05
N ASN A 10 -1.14 -2.28 3.26
CA ASN A 10 -1.33 -3.64 2.77
C ASN A 10 -1.70 -3.59 1.28
N ILE A 11 -0.90 -4.24 0.44
CA ILE A 11 -1.18 -4.42 -0.98
C ILE A 11 -1.00 -5.91 -1.29
N PRO A 12 -2.03 -6.74 -1.11
CA PRO A 12 -1.90 -8.17 -1.33
C PRO A 12 -1.85 -8.51 -2.82
N GLU A 13 -1.21 -9.63 -3.19
CA GLU A 13 -1.15 -10.09 -4.60
C GLU A 13 -2.55 -10.39 -5.16
N GLU A 14 -3.41 -10.99 -4.35
CA GLU A 14 -4.83 -11.25 -4.63
C GLU A 14 -5.68 -10.88 -3.40
N PRO A 15 -6.99 -10.60 -3.53
CA PRO A 15 -7.84 -10.21 -2.40
C PRO A 15 -7.84 -11.20 -1.21
N ASP A 16 -7.62 -12.49 -1.48
CA ASP A 16 -7.59 -13.56 -0.47
C ASP A 16 -6.16 -14.01 -0.10
N SER A 17 -5.12 -13.33 -0.59
CA SER A 17 -3.71 -13.63 -0.29
C SER A 17 -3.30 -13.16 1.12
N GLU A 18 -2.15 -13.65 1.59
CA GLU A 18 -1.54 -13.14 2.81
C GLU A 18 -1.23 -11.64 2.68
N GLU A 19 -1.30 -10.93 3.81
CA GLU A 19 -1.00 -9.50 3.86
C GLU A 19 0.46 -9.25 3.46
N ILE A 20 0.66 -8.27 2.57
CA ILE A 20 1.97 -7.78 2.21
C ILE A 20 2.03 -6.32 2.61
N LEU A 21 2.75 -6.05 3.70
CA LEU A 21 2.82 -4.73 4.31
C LEU A 21 4.00 -3.93 3.73
N TYR A 22 3.68 -2.77 3.16
CA TYR A 22 4.62 -1.83 2.58
C TYR A 22 4.79 -0.61 3.50
N PRO A 23 5.93 -0.45 4.19
CA PRO A 23 6.21 0.67 5.08
C PRO A 23 5.96 2.06 4.48
N ILE A 24 5.30 2.93 5.25
CA ILE A 24 5.03 4.33 4.89
C ILE A 24 5.50 5.28 6.01
N PRO A 25 6.03 6.47 5.71
CA PRO A 25 6.59 7.37 6.72
C PRO A 25 5.55 8.02 7.64
N SER A 26 4.27 8.08 7.24
CA SER A 26 3.21 8.66 8.08
C SER A 26 1.82 8.09 7.76
N LYS A 27 0.93 8.18 8.74
CA LYS A 27 -0.48 7.78 8.58
C LYS A 27 -1.19 8.59 7.50
N GLU A 28 -1.02 9.91 7.51
CA GLU A 28 -1.66 10.82 6.55
C GLU A 28 -1.28 10.47 5.11
N LEU A 29 0.00 10.18 4.87
CA LEU A 29 0.46 9.75 3.55
C LEU A 29 -0.12 8.37 3.18
N GLY A 30 -0.18 7.44 4.15
CA GLY A 30 -0.80 6.13 3.95
C GLY A 30 -2.28 6.21 3.58
N GLU A 31 -3.06 7.10 4.22
CA GLU A 31 -4.48 7.31 3.91
C GLU A 31 -4.66 7.83 2.47
N GLN A 32 -3.85 8.82 2.06
CA GLN A 32 -3.86 9.34 0.69
C GLN A 32 -3.45 8.28 -0.33
N LEU A 33 -2.42 7.48 -0.01
CA LEU A 33 -1.93 6.43 -0.87
C LEU A 33 -2.99 5.33 -1.07
N VAL A 34 -3.63 4.86 0.00
CA VAL A 34 -4.71 3.86 -0.11
C VAL A 34 -5.84 4.35 -1.01
N GLU A 35 -6.28 5.60 -0.85
CA GLU A 35 -7.32 6.16 -1.73
C GLU A 35 -6.88 6.16 -3.20
N ARG A 36 -5.64 6.59 -3.48
CA ARG A 36 -5.08 6.58 -4.83
C ARG A 36 -5.02 5.17 -5.40
N LEU A 37 -4.46 4.21 -4.67
CA LEU A 37 -4.30 2.82 -5.12
C LEU A 37 -5.65 2.15 -5.39
N ARG A 38 -6.67 2.43 -4.58
CA ARG A 38 -8.04 1.98 -4.81
C ARG A 38 -8.61 2.55 -6.11
N GLN A 39 -8.42 3.84 -6.36
CA GLN A 39 -8.84 4.48 -7.60
C GLN A 39 -8.09 3.92 -8.82
N GLU A 40 -6.80 3.64 -8.69
CA GLU A 40 -5.99 2.99 -9.72
C GLU A 40 -6.53 1.58 -10.03
N ALA A 41 -6.78 0.76 -9.00
CA ALA A 41 -7.32 -0.58 -9.16
C ALA A 41 -8.68 -0.57 -9.87
N MET A 42 -9.59 0.32 -9.49
CA MET A 42 -10.89 0.46 -10.16
C MET A 42 -10.80 0.96 -11.61
N GLN A 43 -9.72 1.68 -11.97
CA GLN A 43 -9.49 2.15 -13.34
C GLN A 43 -8.88 1.06 -14.22
N VAL A 44 -8.02 0.22 -13.66
CA VAL A 44 -7.27 -0.82 -14.38
C VAL A 44 -8.09 -2.11 -14.53
N PHE A 45 -8.82 -2.51 -13.49
CA PHE A 45 -9.55 -3.76 -13.45
C PHE A 45 -11.06 -3.54 -13.60
N GLU A 46 -11.69 -4.26 -14.53
CA GLU A 46 -13.10 -4.04 -14.85
C GLU A 46 -14.07 -4.68 -13.84
N GLY A 47 -15.16 -3.97 -13.53
CA GLY A 47 -16.29 -4.47 -12.76
C GLY A 47 -15.92 -4.89 -11.33
N CYS A 48 -16.53 -5.98 -10.86
CA CYS A 48 -16.36 -6.45 -9.48
C CYS A 48 -14.92 -6.84 -9.12
N ILE A 49 -14.04 -7.09 -10.10
CA ILE A 49 -12.64 -7.43 -9.85
C ILE A 49 -11.89 -6.21 -9.29
N GLY A 50 -12.09 -5.03 -9.89
CA GLY A 50 -11.49 -3.79 -9.40
C GLY A 50 -12.00 -3.39 -8.02
N GLU A 51 -13.28 -3.63 -7.74
CA GLU A 51 -13.86 -3.41 -6.41
C GLU A 51 -13.21 -4.34 -5.37
N CYS A 52 -13.08 -5.64 -5.65
CA CYS A 52 -12.44 -6.58 -4.73
C CYS A 52 -10.97 -6.23 -4.43
N ILE A 53 -10.22 -5.79 -5.45
CA ILE A 53 -8.82 -5.36 -5.27
C ILE A 53 -8.75 -4.04 -4.49
N ALA A 54 -9.65 -3.10 -4.77
CA ALA A 54 -9.70 -1.85 -4.02
C ALA A 54 -10.03 -2.10 -2.53
N GLU A 55 -10.96 -2.99 -2.23
CA GLU A 55 -11.33 -3.32 -0.86
C GLU A 55 -10.21 -4.04 -0.08
N SER A 56 -9.35 -4.80 -0.76
CA SER A 56 -8.23 -5.51 -0.12
C SER A 56 -7.03 -4.61 0.25
N ILE A 57 -6.94 -3.42 -0.35
CA ILE A 57 -5.89 -2.45 -0.03
C ILE A 57 -6.25 -1.69 1.24
N THR A 58 -5.46 -1.83 2.30
CA THR A 58 -5.74 -1.21 3.62
C THR A 58 -4.52 -0.50 4.20
N LEU A 59 -4.75 0.38 5.19
CA LEU A 59 -3.69 1.01 5.97
C LEU A 59 -3.63 0.33 7.34
N GLU A 60 -2.48 -0.26 7.65
CA GLU A 60 -2.29 -1.07 8.84
C GLU A 60 -1.18 -0.51 9.76
N GLU A 61 -1.25 -0.88 11.04
CA GLU A 61 -0.14 -0.65 11.97
C GLU A 61 1.00 -1.64 11.65
N TRP A 62 2.22 -1.13 11.50
CA TRP A 62 3.39 -1.97 11.26
C TRP A 62 3.66 -2.87 12.46
N ASN A 63 3.72 -4.18 12.20
CA ASN A 63 3.92 -5.21 13.21
C ASN A 63 5.38 -5.71 13.32
N GLY A 64 6.26 -5.28 12.40
CA GLY A 64 7.69 -5.58 12.42
C GLY A 64 8.51 -4.63 13.32
N SER A 65 9.82 -4.71 13.22
CA SER A 65 10.71 -3.82 13.97
C SER A 65 10.82 -2.42 13.36
N GLU A 66 11.19 -1.43 14.18
CA GLU A 66 11.48 -0.06 13.70
C GLU A 66 12.66 -0.03 12.71
N PHE A 67 13.61 -0.96 12.88
CA PHE A 67 14.76 -1.09 11.99
C PHE A 67 14.36 -1.56 10.60
N GLU A 68 13.54 -2.62 10.49
CA GLU A 68 13.03 -3.12 9.21
C GLU A 68 12.18 -2.07 8.49
N HIS A 69 11.34 -1.34 9.23
CA HIS A 69 10.54 -0.24 8.67
C HIS A 69 11.44 0.82 8.04
N MET A 70 12.48 1.25 8.76
CA MET A 70 13.41 2.26 8.29
C MET A 70 14.28 1.77 7.12
N GLU A 71 14.81 0.55 7.19
CA GLU A 71 15.59 -0.04 6.10
C GLU A 71 14.79 -0.12 4.80
N TYR A 72 13.50 -0.49 4.91
CA TYR A 72 12.61 -0.51 3.76
C TYR A 72 12.43 0.88 3.15
N LEU A 73 12.14 1.90 3.98
CA LEU A 73 11.95 3.28 3.52
C LEU A 73 13.21 3.85 2.86
N ILE A 74 14.40 3.51 3.37
CA ILE A 74 15.68 3.94 2.79
C ILE A 74 15.96 3.22 1.47
N SER A 75 15.57 1.95 1.35
CA SER A 75 15.80 1.15 0.14
C SER A 75 14.80 1.46 -0.97
N ASN A 76 13.59 1.89 -0.60
CA ASN A 76 12.46 2.16 -1.50
C ASN A 76 12.01 3.61 -1.35
N LEU A 77 12.94 4.55 -1.55
CA LEU A 77 12.66 5.97 -1.37
C LEU A 77 11.51 6.43 -2.27
N SER A 78 10.45 6.95 -1.64
CA SER A 78 9.31 7.54 -2.35
C SER A 78 8.53 6.56 -3.23
N TRP A 79 8.56 5.25 -2.93
CA TRP A 79 7.78 4.24 -3.65
C TRP A 79 6.28 4.58 -3.71
N TRP A 80 5.78 5.25 -2.67
CA TRP A 80 4.40 5.72 -2.59
C TRP A 80 4.06 6.81 -3.62
N ASP A 81 5.04 7.44 -4.26
CA ASP A 81 4.81 8.42 -5.33
C ASP A 81 4.74 7.75 -6.72
N GLU A 82 5.14 6.48 -6.82
CA GLU A 82 5.07 5.69 -8.05
C GLU A 82 3.66 5.13 -8.26
N THR A 83 3.20 5.05 -9.51
CA THR A 83 1.94 4.38 -9.85
C THR A 83 2.10 2.88 -9.72
N THR A 84 1.22 2.21 -8.98
CA THR A 84 1.38 0.78 -8.67
C THR A 84 0.62 -0.10 -9.66
N PHE A 85 -0.59 0.29 -10.05
CA PHE A 85 -1.37 -0.50 -11.03
C PHE A 85 -1.30 0.09 -12.44
N LEU A 86 -0.95 1.38 -12.59
CA LEU A 86 -0.93 2.07 -13.89
C LEU A 86 0.37 1.92 -14.67
N ASP A 87 1.48 1.52 -14.02
CA ASP A 87 2.78 1.35 -14.71
C ASP A 87 2.93 -0.03 -15.40
N GLY A 88 1.85 -0.82 -15.38
CA GLY A 88 1.68 -2.03 -16.18
C GLY A 88 1.51 -1.69 -17.66
N GLY A 89 2.60 -1.26 -18.30
CA GLY A 89 2.71 -1.24 -19.74
C GLY A 89 2.34 -2.61 -20.30
N VAL A 90 1.14 -2.71 -20.87
CA VAL A 90 0.84 -3.71 -21.88
C VAL A 90 1.84 -3.51 -23.03
N ALA A 91 2.78 -4.44 -23.15
CA ALA A 91 3.54 -4.69 -24.36
C ALA A 91 3.39 -6.17 -24.74
#